data_AF-A0A7C1TIM8-F1
#
_entry.id   AF-A0A7C1TIM8-F1
#
_cell.length_a   1.000
_cell.length_b   1.000
_cell.length_c   1.000
_cell.angle_alpha   90.00
_cell.angle_beta   90.00
_cell.angle_gamma   90.00
#
_symmetry.space_group_name_H-M   'P 1'
#
loop_
_entity.id
_entity.type
_entity.pdbx_description
1 polymer ?
#
loop_
_entity_poly.entity_id
_entity_poly.type
_entity_poly.pdbx_seq_one_letter_code
_entity_poly.pdbx_strand_id
1 'polypeptide(L)'
;MYKAISITLLSLLITACTTGPVVVAGDGDAPIRAGMQLELARPVTVPAGNASVYIQNGRVVEPGLQDNYYAWCRLILKTLRPVPHVLPPATFRVIDIQREIEDVRARPLRYAALGPQLAGSATADDYITTFYLQSDQAPDVERLVCAHWEDPTLSPEHLTASQIRKTLGDLLIFR
;
A
#
# COMPACT_ATOMS: atom_id res chain seq x y z
N MET A 1 55.29 3.85 -37.02
CA MET A 1 55.22 3.14 -35.73
C MET A 1 54.61 4.08 -34.70
N TYR A 2 53.28 4.17 -34.66
CA TYR A 2 52.55 4.99 -33.68
C TYR A 2 51.94 4.07 -32.63
N LYS A 3 52.18 4.45 -31.37
CA LYS A 3 51.80 3.77 -30.14
C LYS A 3 50.32 3.42 -30.13
N ALA A 4 50.02 2.13 -30.00
CA ALA A 4 48.73 1.63 -29.54
C ALA A 4 48.55 2.06 -28.08
N ILE A 5 47.84 3.16 -27.86
CA ILE A 5 47.47 3.64 -26.53
C ILE A 5 46.29 2.80 -26.08
N SER A 6 46.53 2.01 -25.03
CA SER A 6 45.58 1.17 -24.30
C SER A 6 44.25 1.88 -24.03
N ILE A 7 43.19 1.43 -24.71
CA ILE A 7 41.80 1.66 -24.33
C ILE A 7 41.25 0.34 -23.81
N THR A 8 41.70 -0.09 -22.61
CA THR A 8 41.19 -1.33 -22.01
C THR A 8 41.23 -1.28 -20.48
N LEU A 9 40.74 -0.21 -19.84
CA LEU A 9 40.56 -0.23 -18.38
C LEU A 9 39.59 0.84 -17.85
N LEU A 10 38.32 0.82 -18.28
CA LEU A 10 37.30 1.66 -17.62
C LEU A 10 35.86 1.12 -17.79
N SER A 11 35.65 -0.16 -17.48
CA SER A 11 34.31 -0.80 -17.58
C SER A 11 33.93 -1.63 -16.37
N LEU A 12 34.53 -1.39 -15.21
CA LEU A 12 34.20 -2.10 -13.97
C LEU A 12 33.82 -1.10 -12.88
N LEU A 13 32.71 -1.40 -12.19
CA LEU A 13 32.21 -0.80 -10.92
C LEU A 13 31.06 0.21 -11.01
N ILE A 14 29.96 -0.13 -11.70
CA ILE A 14 28.64 0.37 -11.30
C ILE A 14 27.76 -0.81 -10.90
N THR A 15 28.13 -1.49 -9.81
CA THR A 15 27.18 -2.29 -9.03
C THR A 15 26.41 -1.34 -8.12
N ALA A 16 25.52 -0.54 -8.70
CA ALA A 16 24.50 0.13 -7.92
C ALA A 16 23.54 -0.95 -7.40
N CYS A 17 23.70 -1.36 -6.15
CA CYS A 17 22.64 -2.08 -5.45
C CYS A 17 21.46 -1.11 -5.33
N THR A 18 20.53 -1.16 -6.28
CA THR A 18 19.23 -0.51 -6.14
C THR A 18 18.49 -1.24 -5.04
N THR A 19 18.67 -0.81 -3.81
CA THR A 19 17.83 -1.24 -2.68
C THR A 19 16.45 -0.69 -3.00
N GLY A 20 15.55 -1.55 -3.49
CA GLY A 20 14.18 -1.18 -3.79
C GLY A 20 13.47 -0.63 -2.55
N PRO A 21 12.30 0.02 -2.72
CA PRO A 21 11.51 0.51 -1.60
C PRO A 21 11.21 -0.63 -0.60
N VAL A 22 11.40 -0.34 0.68
CA VAL A 22 11.23 -1.27 1.81
C VAL A 22 10.28 -0.65 2.81
N VAL A 23 9.30 -1.43 3.27
CA VAL A 23 8.53 -1.09 4.47
C VAL A 23 9.37 -1.49 5.68
N VAL A 24 9.69 -0.51 6.50
CA VAL A 24 10.54 -0.70 7.67
C VAL A 24 9.96 -1.73 8.63
N ALA A 25 10.85 -2.41 9.34
CA ALA A 25 10.48 -3.31 10.42
C ALA A 25 9.67 -2.54 11.48
N GLY A 26 8.73 -3.22 12.11
CA GLY A 26 8.18 -2.79 13.40
C GLY A 26 8.73 -3.69 14.50
N ASP A 27 8.18 -3.59 15.70
CA ASP A 27 8.61 -4.38 16.86
C ASP A 27 8.57 -5.89 16.56
N GLY A 28 9.75 -6.50 16.48
CA GLY A 28 9.93 -7.95 16.32
C GLY A 28 9.66 -8.53 14.93
N ASP A 29 9.20 -7.73 13.96
CA ASP A 29 8.85 -8.20 12.62
C ASP A 29 9.91 -7.87 11.56
N ALA A 30 10.11 -8.79 10.63
CA ALA A 30 10.95 -8.54 9.47
C ALA A 30 10.30 -7.49 8.53
N PRO A 31 11.12 -6.60 7.92
CA PRO A 31 10.64 -5.60 6.97
C PRO A 31 10.06 -6.25 5.72
N ILE A 32 9.11 -5.57 5.06
CA ILE A 32 8.46 -6.05 3.83
C ILE A 32 9.16 -5.43 2.61
N ARG A 33 9.46 -6.25 1.60
CA ARG A 33 10.23 -5.86 0.42
C ARG A 33 9.61 -6.40 -0.86
N ALA A 34 9.87 -5.74 -1.98
CA ALA A 34 9.63 -6.34 -3.29
C ALA A 34 10.36 -7.69 -3.42
N GLY A 35 9.74 -8.63 -4.13
CA GLY A 35 10.17 -10.02 -4.25
C GLY A 35 9.58 -10.98 -3.22
N MET A 36 9.07 -10.48 -2.08
CA MET A 36 8.35 -11.29 -1.09
C MET A 36 7.05 -11.85 -1.65
N GLN A 37 6.52 -12.89 -1.01
CA GLN A 37 5.22 -13.44 -1.33
C GLN A 37 4.18 -12.93 -0.33
N LEU A 38 2.97 -12.70 -0.82
CA LEU A 38 1.78 -12.43 -0.02
C LEU A 38 0.78 -13.56 -0.29
N GLU A 39 0.36 -14.25 0.76
CA GLU A 39 -0.54 -15.39 0.67
C GLU A 39 -1.93 -14.98 1.16
N LEU A 40 -2.95 -15.10 0.31
CA LEU A 40 -4.35 -15.11 0.73
C LEU A 40 -4.68 -16.52 1.25
N ALA A 41 -4.73 -16.67 2.57
CA ALA A 41 -4.79 -17.97 3.21
C ALA A 41 -6.15 -18.67 3.07
N ARG A 42 -7.23 -17.90 2.88
CA ARG A 42 -8.60 -18.42 2.82
C ARG A 42 -9.47 -17.62 1.85
N PRO A 43 -10.57 -18.20 1.33
CA PRO A 43 -11.43 -17.52 0.36
C PRO A 43 -12.00 -16.21 0.93
N VAL A 44 -12.13 -15.20 0.09
CA VAL A 44 -12.70 -13.90 0.43
C VAL A 44 -13.81 -13.52 -0.55
N THR A 45 -14.95 -13.10 -0.02
CA THR A 45 -16.04 -12.58 -0.83
C THR A 45 -15.79 -11.12 -1.18
N VAL A 46 -15.74 -10.81 -2.47
CA VAL A 46 -15.78 -9.46 -3.01
C VAL A 46 -17.24 -9.06 -3.20
N PRO A 47 -17.72 -7.97 -2.57
CA PRO A 47 -19.10 -7.53 -2.70
C PRO A 47 -19.49 -7.15 -4.14
N ALA A 48 -20.78 -7.22 -4.46
CA ALA A 48 -21.31 -6.72 -5.72
C ALA A 48 -20.99 -5.23 -5.91
N GLY A 49 -20.73 -4.81 -7.14
CA GLY A 49 -20.45 -3.42 -7.48
C GLY A 49 -19.14 -2.88 -6.91
N ASN A 50 -18.32 -3.74 -6.32
CA ASN A 50 -17.02 -3.39 -5.76
C ASN A 50 -15.90 -4.10 -6.51
N ALA A 51 -14.77 -3.43 -6.63
CA ALA A 51 -13.52 -4.01 -7.15
C ALA A 51 -12.47 -4.11 -6.03
N SER A 52 -12.92 -4.22 -4.78
CA SER A 52 -12.01 -4.23 -3.64
C SER A 52 -12.61 -4.84 -2.38
N VAL A 53 -11.74 -5.29 -1.49
CA VAL A 53 -12.07 -5.78 -0.15
C VAL A 53 -11.27 -4.99 0.88
N TYR A 54 -11.95 -4.38 1.84
CA TYR A 54 -11.31 -3.69 2.96
C TYR A 54 -11.07 -4.66 4.11
N ILE A 55 -9.94 -4.48 4.79
CA ILE A 55 -9.43 -5.34 5.84
C ILE A 55 -8.94 -4.47 6.98
N GLN A 56 -9.42 -4.73 8.19
CA GLN A 56 -8.97 -4.07 9.41
C GLN A 56 -9.00 -5.06 10.57
N ASN A 57 -7.96 -5.06 11.41
CA ASN A 57 -7.84 -5.98 12.56
C ASN A 57 -8.03 -7.48 12.21
N GLY A 58 -7.47 -7.92 11.07
CA GLY A 58 -7.53 -9.30 10.60
C GLY A 58 -8.89 -9.73 10.03
N ARG A 59 -9.81 -8.78 9.76
CA ARG A 59 -11.16 -9.08 9.29
C ARG A 59 -11.53 -8.24 8.09
N VAL A 60 -12.37 -8.80 7.22
CA VAL A 60 -13.01 -8.03 6.16
C VAL A 60 -14.01 -7.06 6.78
N VAL A 61 -13.96 -5.81 6.38
CA VAL A 61 -14.90 -4.76 6.78
C VAL A 61 -15.65 -4.22 5.56
N GLU A 62 -16.86 -3.70 5.78
CA GLU A 62 -17.65 -3.13 4.69
C GLU A 62 -16.98 -1.83 4.17
N PRO A 63 -17.09 -1.55 2.86
CA PRO A 63 -16.57 -0.30 2.31
C PRO A 63 -17.14 0.93 3.03
N GLY A 64 -16.26 1.80 3.51
CA GLY A 64 -16.64 3.03 4.21
C GLY A 64 -16.86 2.87 5.71
N LEU A 65 -16.81 1.65 6.25
CA LEU A 65 -16.88 1.39 7.70
C LEU A 65 -15.50 1.19 8.35
N GLN A 66 -14.41 1.19 7.57
CA GLN A 66 -13.07 1.18 8.14
C GLN A 66 -12.82 2.49 8.88
N ASP A 67 -12.26 2.41 10.08
CA ASP A 67 -11.83 3.60 10.82
C ASP A 67 -10.49 4.07 10.25
N ASN A 68 -10.48 5.23 9.58
CA ASN A 68 -9.29 5.71 8.88
C ASN A 68 -8.17 6.12 9.84
N TYR A 69 -8.44 6.41 11.12
CA TYR A 69 -7.40 6.73 12.11
C TYR A 69 -6.61 5.50 12.57
N TYR A 70 -7.07 4.29 12.22
CA TYR A 70 -6.34 3.06 12.47
C TYR A 70 -5.94 2.40 11.16
N ALA A 71 -4.82 1.69 11.19
CA ALA A 71 -4.31 0.94 10.05
C ALA A 71 -5.37 0.05 9.41
N TRP A 72 -5.67 0.30 8.13
CA TRP A 72 -6.52 -0.53 7.28
C TRP A 72 -5.78 -0.93 6.02
N CYS A 73 -6.22 -2.01 5.38
CA CYS A 73 -5.72 -2.42 4.08
C CYS A 73 -6.88 -2.70 3.11
N ARG A 74 -6.66 -2.53 1.82
CA ARG A 74 -7.63 -2.75 0.75
C ARG A 74 -6.99 -3.57 -0.36
N LEU A 75 -7.49 -4.77 -0.58
CA LEU A 75 -7.12 -5.60 -1.72
C LEU A 75 -7.93 -5.16 -2.93
N ILE A 76 -7.26 -4.71 -3.99
CA ILE A 76 -7.88 -4.11 -5.18
C ILE A 76 -7.77 -5.07 -6.36
N LEU A 77 -8.89 -5.24 -7.06
CA LEU A 77 -9.04 -6.01 -8.28
C LEU A 77 -9.14 -5.09 -9.50
N LYS A 78 -8.77 -5.60 -10.67
CA LYS A 78 -8.89 -4.90 -11.96
C LYS A 78 -10.35 -4.82 -12.41
N THR A 79 -11.11 -5.88 -12.15
CA THR A 79 -12.48 -6.03 -12.67
C THR A 79 -13.53 -5.77 -11.61
N LEU A 80 -14.41 -4.80 -11.87
CA LEU A 80 -15.64 -4.61 -11.11
C LEU A 80 -16.70 -5.59 -11.62
N ARG A 81 -17.40 -6.28 -10.71
CA ARG A 81 -18.47 -7.22 -11.06
C ARG A 81 -19.81 -6.77 -10.47
N PRO A 82 -20.93 -6.92 -11.20
CA PRO A 82 -22.26 -6.52 -10.72
C PRO A 82 -22.83 -7.48 -9.67
N VAL A 83 -22.22 -8.64 -9.45
CA VAL A 83 -22.64 -9.67 -8.48
C VAL A 83 -21.50 -9.98 -7.52
N PRO A 84 -21.79 -10.41 -6.28
CA PRO A 84 -20.75 -10.85 -5.35
C PRO A 84 -20.03 -12.05 -5.94
N HIS A 85 -18.73 -12.13 -5.72
CA HIS A 85 -17.92 -13.26 -6.16
C HIS A 85 -16.84 -13.59 -5.15
N VAL A 86 -16.31 -14.81 -5.22
CA VAL A 86 -15.30 -15.28 -4.26
C VAL A 86 -13.94 -15.27 -4.93
N LEU A 87 -12.97 -14.64 -4.27
CA LEU A 87 -11.56 -14.78 -4.56
C LEU A 87 -11.04 -16.03 -3.83
N PRO A 88 -10.55 -17.06 -4.54
CA PRO A 88 -10.00 -18.24 -3.89
C PRO A 88 -8.65 -17.94 -3.23
N PRO A 89 -8.17 -18.83 -2.32
CA PRO A 89 -6.81 -18.76 -1.81
C PRO A 89 -5.80 -18.70 -2.95
N ALA A 90 -4.81 -17.82 -2.83
CA ALA A 90 -3.84 -17.55 -3.87
C ALA A 90 -2.57 -16.94 -3.28
N THR A 91 -1.46 -17.08 -3.99
CA THR A 91 -0.19 -16.41 -3.67
C THR A 91 0.10 -15.32 -4.68
N PHE A 92 0.62 -14.20 -4.19
CA PHE A 92 1.00 -13.03 -4.96
C PHE A 92 2.48 -12.74 -4.73
N ARG A 93 3.22 -12.44 -5.80
CA ARG A 93 4.53 -11.82 -5.68
C ARG A 93 4.35 -10.32 -5.54
N VAL A 94 4.99 -9.72 -4.53
CA VAL A 94 5.13 -8.26 -4.44
C VAL A 94 6.14 -7.83 -5.49
N ILE A 95 5.71 -7.09 -6.51
CA ILE A 95 6.60 -6.65 -7.60
C ILE A 95 7.13 -5.24 -7.40
N ASP A 96 6.38 -4.40 -6.68
CA ASP A 96 6.76 -3.02 -6.35
C ASP A 96 6.07 -2.56 -5.06
N ILE A 97 6.66 -1.56 -4.39
CA ILE A 97 6.13 -0.93 -3.18
C ILE A 97 6.24 0.59 -3.34
N GLN A 98 5.13 1.31 -3.23
CA GLN A 98 5.09 2.76 -3.29
C GLN A 98 4.54 3.34 -2.00
N ARG A 99 5.02 4.52 -1.63
CA ARG A 99 4.60 5.25 -0.43
C ARG A 99 4.22 6.66 -0.82
N GLU A 100 3.02 7.08 -0.42
CA GLU A 100 2.39 8.33 -0.82
C GLU A 100 1.75 8.99 0.40
N ILE A 101 1.69 10.32 0.40
CA ILE A 101 1.01 11.10 1.42
C ILE A 101 -0.01 11.97 0.69
N GLU A 102 -1.28 11.89 1.09
CA GLU A 102 -2.37 12.69 0.51
C GLU A 102 -3.01 13.59 1.57
N ASP A 103 -3.15 14.89 1.28
CA ASP A 103 -3.89 15.83 2.14
C ASP A 103 -5.37 15.42 2.24
N VAL A 104 -5.87 15.12 3.44
CA VAL A 104 -7.30 14.94 3.69
C VAL A 104 -7.91 16.27 4.09
N ARG A 105 -8.57 16.92 3.12
CA ARG A 105 -9.28 18.18 3.36
C ARG A 105 -10.75 17.92 3.66
N ALA A 106 -11.20 18.33 4.84
CA ALA A 106 -12.62 18.59 5.03
C ALA A 106 -13.07 19.65 4.01
N ARG A 107 -14.27 19.49 3.42
CA ARG A 107 -14.85 20.51 2.54
C ARG A 107 -14.78 21.88 3.24
N PRO A 108 -14.28 22.93 2.57
CA PRO A 108 -14.20 24.24 3.21
C PRO A 108 -15.61 24.68 3.64
N LEU A 109 -15.78 25.02 4.91
CA LEU A 109 -17.00 25.65 5.41
C LEU A 109 -17.17 27.00 4.71
N ARG A 110 -18.07 27.05 3.73
CA ARG A 110 -18.41 28.29 3.03
C ARG A 110 -19.36 29.12 3.89
N TYR A 111 -18.83 29.85 4.86
CA TYR A 111 -19.59 30.89 5.56
C TYR A 111 -19.47 32.23 4.84
N ALA A 112 -20.57 32.73 4.30
CA ALA A 112 -20.63 34.03 3.62
C ALA A 112 -20.25 35.22 4.52
N ALA A 113 -20.29 35.05 5.85
CA ALA A 113 -20.03 36.11 6.82
C ALA A 113 -18.54 36.29 7.18
N LEU A 114 -17.65 35.37 6.80
CA LEU A 114 -16.25 35.35 7.28
C LEU A 114 -15.21 35.84 6.25
N GLY A 115 -15.64 36.34 5.08
CA GLY A 115 -14.74 36.82 4.03
C GLY A 115 -13.83 35.71 3.45
N PRO A 116 -12.94 36.04 2.49
CA PRO A 116 -12.11 35.05 1.77
C PRO A 116 -10.96 34.43 2.60
N GLN A 117 -10.96 34.55 3.93
CA GLN A 117 -9.80 34.26 4.80
C GLN A 117 -9.77 32.86 5.41
N LEU A 118 -10.78 32.02 5.20
CA LEU A 118 -10.79 30.64 5.69
C LEU A 118 -10.54 29.65 4.55
N ALA A 119 -9.31 29.62 4.05
CA ALA A 119 -8.81 28.47 3.32
C ALA A 119 -8.59 27.34 4.35
N GLY A 120 -9.45 26.32 4.32
CA GLY A 120 -9.35 25.18 5.25
C GLY A 120 -8.00 24.47 5.12
N SER A 121 -7.31 24.29 6.24
CA SER A 121 -6.14 23.41 6.36
C SER A 121 -6.58 21.95 6.24
N ALA A 122 -5.66 21.05 5.85
CA ALA A 122 -5.90 19.62 5.94
C ALA A 122 -6.26 19.25 7.39
N THR A 123 -7.28 18.40 7.55
CA THR A 123 -7.72 17.93 8.88
C THR A 123 -7.01 16.65 9.29
N ALA A 124 -6.37 15.97 8.33
CA ALA A 124 -5.47 14.85 8.50
C ALA A 124 -4.65 14.69 7.19
N ASP A 125 -3.59 13.90 7.24
CA ASP A 125 -2.86 13.40 6.07
C ASP A 125 -3.05 11.88 5.98
N ASP A 126 -3.32 11.34 4.80
CA ASP A 126 -3.44 9.91 4.55
C ASP A 126 -2.07 9.33 4.14
N TYR A 127 -1.49 8.49 5.00
CA TYR A 127 -0.19 7.87 4.78
C TYR A 127 -0.37 6.49 4.15
N ILE A 128 -0.13 6.42 2.84
CA ILE A 128 -0.50 5.28 2.00
C ILE A 128 0.73 4.47 1.64
N THR A 129 0.64 3.15 1.76
CA THR A 129 1.60 2.17 1.25
C THR A 129 0.92 1.24 0.25
N THR A 130 1.34 1.28 -1.01
CA THR A 130 0.79 0.45 -2.08
C THR A 130 1.77 -0.66 -2.44
N PHE A 131 1.32 -1.91 -2.34
CA PHE A 131 2.02 -3.09 -2.82
C PHE A 131 1.42 -3.51 -4.16
N TYR A 132 2.20 -3.47 -5.23
CA TYR A 132 1.78 -4.01 -6.51
C TYR A 132 1.99 -5.52 -6.51
N LEU A 133 0.96 -6.24 -6.94
CA LEU A 133 0.87 -7.69 -6.81
C LEU A 133 0.82 -8.35 -8.19
N GLN A 134 1.49 -9.49 -8.31
CA GLN A 134 1.43 -10.36 -9.48
C GLN A 134 1.09 -11.77 -9.06
N SER A 135 0.12 -12.41 -9.73
CA SER A 135 -0.24 -13.80 -9.52
C SER A 135 -0.80 -14.44 -10.79
N ASP A 136 -0.37 -15.67 -11.08
CA ASP A 136 -0.95 -16.49 -12.13
C ASP A 136 -2.25 -17.17 -11.68
N GLN A 137 -2.42 -17.37 -10.37
CA GLN A 137 -3.60 -18.02 -9.77
C GLN A 137 -4.78 -17.06 -9.66
N ALA A 138 -4.49 -15.78 -9.41
CA ALA A 138 -5.49 -14.72 -9.24
C ALA A 138 -5.06 -13.43 -9.98
N PRO A 139 -5.00 -13.46 -11.34
CA PRO A 139 -4.48 -12.34 -12.15
C PRO A 139 -5.35 -11.08 -12.12
N ASP A 140 -6.58 -11.19 -11.62
CA ASP A 140 -7.51 -10.07 -11.44
C ASP A 140 -7.14 -9.20 -10.23
N VAL A 141 -6.36 -9.72 -9.26
CA VAL A 141 -5.85 -8.92 -8.14
C VAL A 141 -4.66 -8.07 -8.62
N GLU A 142 -4.72 -6.77 -8.35
CA GLU A 142 -3.75 -5.81 -8.86
C GLU A 142 -2.79 -5.31 -7.78
N ARG A 143 -3.33 -4.87 -6.64
CA ARG A 143 -2.54 -4.24 -5.58
C ARG A 143 -3.21 -4.37 -4.22
N LEU A 144 -2.39 -4.32 -3.18
CA LEU A 144 -2.82 -4.13 -1.79
C LEU A 144 -2.44 -2.71 -1.37
N VAL A 145 -3.40 -1.93 -0.90
CA VAL A 145 -3.16 -0.59 -0.38
C VAL A 145 -3.37 -0.61 1.12
N CYS A 146 -2.38 -0.24 1.92
CA CYS A 146 -2.52 -0.11 3.37
C CYS A 146 -2.27 1.34 3.78
N ALA A 147 -3.14 1.90 4.60
CA ALA A 147 -3.04 3.30 4.98
C ALA A 147 -3.63 3.59 6.36
N HIS A 148 -3.40 4.81 6.82
CA HIS A 148 -4.01 5.41 8.00
C HIS A 148 -3.92 6.94 7.93
N TRP A 149 -4.85 7.61 8.60
CA TRP A 149 -4.85 9.05 8.78
C TRP A 149 -3.99 9.42 9.98
N GLU A 150 -3.13 10.39 9.76
CA GLU A 150 -2.27 10.95 10.78
C GLU A 150 -2.53 12.45 10.96
N ASP A 151 -2.21 12.96 12.15
CA ASP A 151 -2.16 14.39 12.38
C ASP A 151 -0.85 14.95 11.80
N PRO A 152 -0.90 15.84 10.78
CA PRO A 152 0.30 16.39 10.15
C PRO A 152 1.20 17.16 11.10
N THR A 153 0.70 17.54 12.29
CA THR A 153 1.44 18.31 13.30
C THR A 153 2.24 17.44 14.28
N LEU A 154 2.05 16.11 14.28
CA LEU A 154 2.56 15.20 15.32
C LEU A 154 3.66 14.23 14.85
N SER A 155 4.57 14.66 13.97
CA SER A 155 5.64 13.81 13.39
C SER A 155 5.12 12.49 12.82
N PRO A 156 4.20 12.56 11.84
CA PRO A 156 3.51 11.39 11.30
C PRO A 156 4.44 10.45 10.52
N GLU A 157 4.10 9.16 10.51
CA GLU A 157 4.87 8.11 9.84
C GLU A 157 3.97 7.17 9.03
N HIS A 158 4.56 6.51 8.01
CA HIS A 158 3.91 5.39 7.35
C HIS A 158 3.84 4.18 8.28
N LEU A 159 2.84 3.33 8.05
CA LEU A 159 2.72 2.04 8.72
C LEU A 159 4.01 1.20 8.60
N THR A 160 4.44 0.65 9.73
CA THR A 160 5.49 -0.36 9.82
C THR A 160 5.01 -1.71 9.31
N ALA A 161 5.96 -2.62 9.04
CA ALA A 161 5.65 -3.99 8.67
C ALA A 161 4.80 -4.71 9.73
N SER A 162 5.01 -4.42 11.01
CA SER A 162 4.24 -5.05 12.10
C SER A 162 2.79 -4.57 12.14
N GLN A 163 2.56 -3.27 11.98
CA GLN A 163 1.21 -2.72 11.89
C GLN A 163 0.45 -3.30 10.68
N ILE A 164 1.11 -3.38 9.52
CA ILE A 164 0.51 -4.00 8.31
C ILE A 164 0.15 -5.47 8.57
N ARG A 165 1.08 -6.27 9.11
CA ARG A 165 0.83 -7.69 9.43
C ARG A 165 -0.32 -7.85 10.41
N LYS A 166 -0.40 -7.00 11.45
CA LYS A 166 -1.50 -7.00 12.41
C LYS A 166 -2.84 -6.64 11.77
N THR A 167 -2.87 -5.66 10.87
CA THR A 167 -4.07 -5.27 10.14
C THR A 167 -4.58 -6.38 9.24
N LEU A 168 -3.68 -7.09 8.55
CA LEU A 168 -4.02 -8.22 7.68
C LEU A 168 -4.39 -9.49 8.47
N GLY A 169 -3.82 -9.68 9.66
CA GLY A 169 -4.07 -10.83 10.52
C GLY A 169 -3.65 -12.14 9.85
N ASP A 170 -4.48 -13.17 10.00
CA ASP A 170 -4.29 -14.49 9.38
C ASP A 170 -4.89 -14.58 7.96
N LEU A 171 -5.55 -13.52 7.48
CA LEU A 171 -6.21 -13.50 6.18
C LEU A 171 -5.19 -13.41 5.04
N LEU A 172 -4.22 -12.51 5.19
CA LEU A 172 -3.18 -12.21 4.21
C LEU A 172 -1.82 -12.20 4.90
N ILE A 173 -0.91 -13.08 4.49
CA ILE A 173 0.34 -13.36 5.20
C ILE A 173 1.54 -13.11 4.28
N PHE A 174 2.43 -12.21 4.67
CA PHE A 174 3.72 -12.03 3.97
C PHE A 174 4.70 -13.15 4.35
N ARG A 175 5.27 -13.81 3.34
CA ARG A 175 6.27 -14.88 3.41
C ARG A 175 7.61 -14.44 2.84
#